data_AF-A0A4Z0B9G1-F1
#
_entry.id   AF-A0A4Z0B9G1-F1
#
_cell.length_a   1.000
_cell.length_b   1.000
_cell.length_c   1.000
_cell.angle_alpha   90.00
_cell.angle_beta   90.00
_cell.angle_gamma   90.00
#
_symmetry.space_group_name_H-M   'P 1'
#
loop_
_entity.id
_entity.type
_entity.pdbx_description
1 polymer ?
#
loop_
_entity_poly.entity_id
_entity_poly.type
_entity_poly.pdbx_seq_one_letter_code
_entity_poly.pdbx_strand_id
1 'polypeptide(L)'
;MTAEHDTDTPEPRLNSTEIRILGCLIEKQATNPETYPLTLNALVLACNQKTSREPVTNLSQGQVGQSLRVLEGQGFTRLVMGSRADRWEHRVDKALELVPAQVILIGLLFLRGPQTVNELLTRSGRMHDFEDAEQVVHQLERLIARGLAVLVPRQAGQREDRYTHALGDPADIEAILAARGNPVERGTGGVSAERIEELEARITALEERLAQLEQA
;
A
#
# COMPACT_ATOMS: atom_id res chain seq x y z
N MET A 1 -8.59 35.58 17.35
CA MET A 1 -7.82 35.44 16.11
C MET A 1 -7.07 34.12 16.20
N THR A 2 -7.80 33.03 15.99
CA THR A 2 -7.28 31.66 16.04
C THR A 2 -6.75 31.35 14.64
N ALA A 3 -5.43 31.29 14.51
CA ALA A 3 -4.79 30.86 13.29
C ALA A 3 -5.04 29.36 13.14
N GLU A 4 -5.96 29.00 12.25
CA GLU A 4 -6.05 27.67 11.66
C GLU A 4 -4.70 27.40 10.97
N HIS A 5 -3.93 26.46 11.52
CA HIS A 5 -2.80 25.90 10.81
C HIS A 5 -3.37 24.95 9.76
N ASP A 6 -3.59 25.49 8.58
CA ASP A 6 -3.75 24.72 7.35
C ASP A 6 -2.38 24.11 7.03
N THR A 7 -2.11 22.90 7.54
CA THR A 7 -0.93 22.12 7.15
C THR A 7 -1.18 21.51 5.78
N ASP A 8 -1.30 22.35 4.76
CA ASP A 8 -1.40 21.94 3.36
C ASP A 8 0.02 21.64 2.81
N THR A 9 0.73 20.73 3.48
CA THR A 9 1.81 20.02 2.81
C THR A 9 1.11 18.95 1.99
N PRO A 10 1.11 18.99 0.66
CA PRO A 10 0.49 17.93 -0.13
C PRO A 10 1.28 16.66 0.17
N GLU A 11 0.74 15.84 1.07
CA GLU A 11 1.31 14.55 1.39
C GLU A 11 1.49 13.79 0.08
N PRO A 12 2.65 13.15 -0.14
CA PRO A 12 2.91 12.46 -1.39
C PRO A 12 1.91 11.32 -1.55
N ARG A 13 0.90 11.53 -2.39
CA ARG A 13 -0.10 10.53 -2.72
C ARG A 13 0.47 9.60 -3.76
N LEU A 14 0.83 8.40 -3.32
CA LEU A 14 1.37 7.36 -4.18
C LEU A 14 0.24 6.48 -4.70
N ASN A 15 0.25 6.20 -6.00
CA ASN A 15 -0.68 5.20 -6.54
C ASN A 15 -0.22 3.77 -6.23
N SER A 16 -1.09 2.79 -6.48
CA SER A 16 -0.83 1.37 -6.19
C SER A 16 0.41 0.80 -6.90
N THR A 17 0.74 1.29 -8.10
CA THR A 17 1.94 0.86 -8.84
C THR A 17 3.21 1.45 -8.22
N GLU A 18 3.17 2.71 -7.82
CA GLU A 18 4.27 3.40 -7.14
C GLU A 18 4.58 2.76 -5.78
N ILE A 19 3.54 2.51 -4.97
CA ILE A 19 3.63 1.76 -3.71
C ILE A 19 4.31 0.40 -3.93
N ARG A 20 3.85 -0.34 -4.94
CA ARG A 20 4.43 -1.65 -5.29
C ARG A 20 5.91 -1.55 -5.63
N ILE A 21 6.29 -0.56 -6.44
CA ILE A 21 7.67 -0.33 -6.87
C ILE A 21 8.57 -0.02 -5.65
N LEU A 22 8.16 0.90 -4.79
CA LEU A 22 8.91 1.25 -3.59
C LEU A 22 9.06 0.07 -2.64
N GLY A 23 7.97 -0.68 -2.41
CA GLY A 23 8.01 -1.90 -1.61
C GLY A 23 9.01 -2.92 -2.15
N CYS A 24 9.06 -3.10 -3.47
CA CYS A 24 10.01 -4.02 -4.11
C CYS A 24 11.46 -3.56 -3.99
N LEU A 25 11.72 -2.25 -4.16
CA LEU A 25 13.06 -1.70 -4.00
C LEU A 25 13.55 -1.85 -2.56
N ILE A 26 12.71 -1.56 -1.56
CA ILE A 26 13.02 -1.75 -0.13
C ILE A 26 13.32 -3.22 0.16
N GLU A 27 12.44 -4.13 -0.28
CA GLU A 27 12.64 -5.56 -0.09
C GLU A 27 13.96 -6.04 -0.66
N LYS A 28 14.25 -5.71 -1.93
CA LYS A 28 15.47 -6.20 -2.59
C LYS A 28 16.75 -5.54 -2.09
N GLN A 29 16.69 -4.29 -1.62
CA GLN A 29 17.84 -3.69 -0.93
C GLN A 29 18.21 -4.52 0.31
N ALA A 30 17.22 -4.91 1.10
CA ALA A 30 17.43 -5.62 2.36
C ALA A 30 17.78 -7.10 2.16
N THR A 31 17.09 -7.80 1.25
CA THR A 31 17.25 -9.26 1.10
C THR A 31 18.29 -9.68 0.05
N ASN A 32 18.62 -8.81 -0.90
CA ASN A 32 19.50 -9.11 -2.04
C ASN A 32 20.43 -7.93 -2.39
N PRO A 33 21.24 -7.45 -1.43
CA PRO A 33 22.09 -6.27 -1.61
C PRO A 33 23.07 -6.40 -2.78
N GLU A 34 23.47 -7.62 -3.14
CA GLU A 34 24.33 -7.93 -4.29
C GLU A 34 23.70 -7.60 -5.65
N THR A 35 22.37 -7.59 -5.73
CA THR A 35 21.62 -7.28 -6.95
C THR A 35 21.12 -5.84 -7.01
N TYR A 36 21.16 -5.15 -5.88
CA TYR A 36 20.70 -3.76 -5.72
C TYR A 36 21.82 -2.77 -6.09
N PRO A 37 21.53 -1.62 -6.73
CA PRO A 37 20.22 -1.14 -7.20
C PRO A 37 19.68 -1.93 -8.40
N LEU A 38 18.35 -1.99 -8.55
CA LEU A 38 17.70 -2.89 -9.51
C LEU A 38 17.65 -2.29 -10.92
N THR A 39 17.86 -3.11 -11.95
CA THR A 39 17.49 -2.73 -13.33
C THR A 39 15.96 -2.71 -13.49
N LEU A 40 15.46 -2.02 -14.51
CA LEU A 40 14.02 -1.99 -14.80
C LEU A 40 13.40 -3.39 -14.94
N ASN A 41 14.08 -4.30 -15.64
CA ASN A 41 13.60 -5.69 -15.80
C ASN A 41 13.55 -6.45 -14.48
N ALA A 42 14.58 -6.30 -13.63
CA ALA A 42 14.61 -6.92 -12.31
C ALA A 42 13.47 -6.39 -11.41
N LEU A 43 13.17 -5.08 -11.52
CA LEU A 43 12.08 -4.47 -10.77
C LEU A 43 10.70 -4.93 -11.25
N VAL A 44 10.48 -5.08 -12.56
CA VAL A 44 9.23 -5.67 -13.10
C VAL A 44 9.02 -7.08 -12.56
N LEU A 45 10.08 -7.92 -12.57
CA LEU A 45 10.02 -9.26 -12.01
C LEU A 45 9.72 -9.24 -10.50
N ALA A 46 10.31 -8.30 -9.75
CA ALA A 46 10.04 -8.13 -8.33
C ALA A 46 8.59 -7.67 -8.06
N CYS A 47 8.02 -6.79 -8.88
CA CYS A 47 6.65 -6.32 -8.72
C CYS A 47 5.63 -7.45 -8.91
N ASN A 48 5.89 -8.34 -9.86
CA ASN A 48 4.97 -9.40 -10.30
C ASN A 48 5.25 -10.77 -9.64
N GLN A 49 5.98 -10.81 -8.52
CA GLN A 49 6.20 -12.05 -7.78
C GLN A 49 4.87 -12.63 -7.28
N LYS A 50 4.74 -13.96 -7.35
CA LYS A 50 3.55 -14.67 -6.85
C LYS A 50 3.53 -14.77 -5.32
N THR A 51 4.69 -14.68 -4.70
CA THR A 51 4.86 -14.75 -3.25
C THR A 51 5.21 -13.37 -2.72
N SER A 52 4.87 -13.12 -1.45
CA SER A 52 5.11 -11.84 -0.79
C SER A 52 4.44 -10.63 -1.45
N ARG A 53 3.38 -10.83 -2.23
CA ARG A 53 2.61 -9.76 -2.89
C ARG A 53 1.13 -9.96 -2.65
N GLU A 54 0.49 -8.95 -2.10
CA GLU A 54 -0.96 -8.90 -1.95
C GLU A 54 -1.43 -7.49 -2.36
N PRO A 55 -2.16 -7.32 -3.48
CA PRO A 55 -2.49 -8.34 -4.48
C PRO A 55 -1.31 -8.71 -5.38
N VAL A 56 -1.36 -9.90 -5.98
CA VAL A 56 -0.44 -10.26 -7.08
C VAL A 56 -0.75 -9.38 -8.30
N THR A 57 0.28 -8.80 -8.91
CA THR A 57 0.14 -7.92 -10.08
C THR A 57 0.75 -8.52 -11.34
N ASN A 58 0.41 -7.94 -12.48
CA ASN A 58 1.04 -8.21 -13.77
C ASN A 58 1.37 -6.90 -14.49
N LEU A 59 2.27 -6.12 -13.91
CA LEU A 59 2.69 -4.83 -14.43
C LEU A 59 3.61 -5.00 -15.64
N SER A 60 3.37 -4.20 -16.68
CA SER A 60 4.25 -4.11 -17.84
C SER A 60 5.49 -3.27 -17.56
N GLN A 61 6.52 -3.42 -18.41
CA GLN A 61 7.73 -2.60 -18.35
C GLN A 61 7.44 -1.11 -18.51
N GLY A 62 6.46 -0.75 -19.38
CA GLY A 62 6.04 0.64 -19.59
C GLY A 62 5.41 1.26 -18.35
N GLN A 63 4.51 0.54 -17.67
CA GLN A 63 3.88 1.00 -16.42
C GLN A 63 4.93 1.24 -15.32
N VAL A 64 5.86 0.30 -15.14
CA VAL A 64 6.92 0.43 -14.13
C VAL A 64 7.88 1.57 -14.48
N GLY A 65 8.29 1.68 -15.75
CA GLY A 65 9.18 2.74 -16.22
C GLY A 65 8.59 4.14 -16.07
N GLN A 66 7.32 4.33 -16.40
CA GLN A 66 6.62 5.60 -16.21
C GLN A 66 6.53 5.98 -14.74
N SER A 67 6.13 5.03 -13.88
CA SER A 67 5.97 5.27 -12.44
C SER A 67 7.32 5.58 -11.77
N LEU A 68 8.42 4.97 -12.21
CA LEU A 68 9.76 5.30 -11.73
C LEU A 68 10.15 6.75 -12.00
N ARG A 69 9.76 7.31 -13.16
CA ARG A 69 10.01 8.72 -13.49
C ARG A 69 9.20 9.67 -12.62
N VAL A 70 7.95 9.32 -12.31
CA VAL A 70 7.12 10.08 -11.37
C VAL A 70 7.74 10.06 -9.98
N LEU A 71 8.11 8.88 -9.48
CA LEU A 71 8.78 8.71 -8.19
C LEU A 71 10.13 9.43 -8.11
N GLU A 72 10.87 9.50 -9.22
CA GLU A 72 12.13 10.24 -9.31
C GLU A 72 11.89 11.75 -9.14
N GLY A 73 10.87 12.28 -9.82
CA GLY A 73 10.46 13.69 -9.69
C GLY A 73 9.96 14.04 -8.28
N GLN A 74 9.36 13.08 -7.58
CA GLN A 74 8.95 13.21 -6.18
C GLN A 74 10.09 12.95 -5.18
N GLY A 75 11.28 12.54 -5.64
CA GLY A 75 12.44 12.27 -4.78
C GLY A 75 12.41 10.92 -4.05
N PHE A 76 11.49 10.02 -4.37
CA PHE A 76 11.36 8.68 -3.76
C PHE A 76 12.24 7.61 -4.42
N THR A 77 12.68 7.84 -5.64
CA THR A 77 13.64 6.97 -6.34
C THR A 77 14.76 7.81 -6.94
N ARG A 78 15.85 7.15 -7.30
CA ARG A 78 16.96 7.77 -8.01
C ARG A 78 17.48 6.85 -9.10
N LEU A 79 17.67 7.41 -10.30
CA LEU A 79 18.39 6.76 -11.37
C LEU A 79 19.90 6.70 -11.07
N VAL A 80 20.45 5.49 -11.09
CA VAL A 80 21.89 5.21 -11.07
C VAL A 80 22.28 4.76 -12.47
N MET A 81 22.87 5.69 -13.22
CA MET A 81 23.34 5.42 -14.59
C MET A 81 24.49 4.41 -14.54
N GLY A 82 24.34 3.31 -15.27
CA GLY A 82 25.34 2.27 -15.40
C GLY A 82 25.82 2.15 -16.84
N SER A 83 27.06 1.73 -17.05
CA SER A 83 27.63 1.52 -18.39
C SER A 83 26.88 0.45 -19.21
N ARG A 84 26.32 -0.57 -18.54
CA ARG A 84 25.56 -1.66 -19.18
C ARG A 84 24.06 -1.42 -19.17
N ALA A 85 23.53 -0.91 -18.07
CA ALA A 85 22.11 -0.69 -17.87
C ALA A 85 21.87 0.28 -16.73
N ASP A 86 20.84 1.10 -16.90
CA ASP A 86 20.28 1.95 -15.86
C ASP A 86 19.72 1.12 -14.70
N ARG A 87 19.97 1.60 -13.48
CA ARG A 87 19.52 0.99 -12.23
C ARG A 87 18.78 2.00 -11.38
N TRP A 88 17.97 1.52 -10.47
CA TRP A 88 17.08 2.32 -9.63
C TRP A 88 17.27 1.95 -8.17
N GLU A 89 17.51 2.97 -7.35
CA GLU A 89 17.48 2.89 -5.88
C GLU A 89 16.25 3.61 -5.34
N HIS A 90 15.73 3.17 -4.19
CA HIS A 90 14.76 3.94 -3.44
C HIS A 90 15.46 5.00 -2.59
N ARG A 91 14.69 6.00 -2.19
CA ARG A 91 15.08 7.11 -1.35
C ARG A 91 14.07 7.35 -0.23
N VAL A 92 13.22 6.37 0.05
CA VAL A 92 12.14 6.43 1.07
C VAL A 92 12.66 6.81 2.45
N ASP A 93 13.82 6.28 2.84
CA ASP A 93 14.57 6.65 4.05
C ASP A 93 14.83 8.15 4.14
N LYS A 94 15.28 8.77 3.06
CA LYS A 94 15.61 10.20 3.01
C LYS A 94 14.39 11.08 2.74
N ALA A 95 13.48 10.64 1.88
CA ALA A 95 12.28 11.39 1.51
C ALA A 95 11.31 11.52 2.69
N LEU A 96 11.24 10.50 3.54
CA LEU A 96 10.36 10.47 4.71
C LEU A 96 11.13 10.54 6.04
N GLU A 97 12.46 10.71 6.01
CA GLU A 97 13.32 10.76 7.22
C GLU A 97 13.04 9.59 8.17
N LEU A 98 13.16 8.36 7.65
CA LEU A 98 12.85 7.13 8.37
C LEU A 98 14.12 6.38 8.78
N VAL A 99 14.08 5.81 9.98
CA VAL A 99 15.12 4.87 10.44
C VAL A 99 14.96 3.51 9.72
N PRO A 100 16.01 2.69 9.61
CA PRO A 100 15.96 1.42 8.87
C PRO A 100 14.78 0.51 9.26
N ALA A 101 14.50 0.37 10.56
CA ALA A 101 13.37 -0.41 11.06
C ALA A 101 12.02 0.06 10.47
N GLN A 102 11.79 1.37 10.40
CA GLN A 102 10.56 1.96 9.87
C GLN A 102 10.45 1.79 8.36
N VAL A 103 11.58 1.90 7.64
CA VAL A 103 11.63 1.64 6.19
C VAL A 103 11.20 0.20 5.89
N ILE A 104 11.69 -0.77 6.67
CA ILE A 104 11.29 -2.18 6.49
C ILE A 104 9.80 -2.38 6.75
N LEU A 105 9.25 -1.81 7.82
CA LEU A 105 7.82 -1.93 8.12
C LEU A 105 6.95 -1.31 7.01
N ILE A 106 7.26 -0.10 6.55
CA ILE A 106 6.57 0.53 5.42
C ILE A 106 6.68 -0.33 4.15
N GLY A 107 7.87 -0.86 3.86
CA GLY A 107 8.07 -1.75 2.71
C GLY A 107 7.19 -3.00 2.77
N LEU A 108 7.04 -3.62 3.94
CA LEU A 108 6.15 -4.76 4.14
C LEU A 108 4.68 -4.38 3.95
N LEU A 109 4.25 -3.23 4.49
CA LEU A 109 2.89 -2.72 4.34
C LEU A 109 2.57 -2.37 2.87
N PHE A 110 3.52 -1.85 2.11
CA PHE A 110 3.39 -1.60 0.67
C PHE A 110 3.21 -2.88 -0.15
N LEU A 111 3.88 -3.97 0.26
CA LEU A 111 3.86 -5.21 -0.51
C LEU A 111 2.64 -6.08 -0.22
N ARG A 112 2.08 -5.98 0.99
CA ARG A 112 1.03 -6.91 1.45
C ARG A 112 -0.16 -6.25 2.15
N GLY A 113 -0.24 -4.93 2.17
CA GLY A 113 -1.36 -4.20 2.77
C GLY A 113 -1.47 -4.41 4.29
N PRO A 114 -2.71 -4.42 4.84
CA PRO A 114 -2.96 -4.45 6.28
C PRO A 114 -2.48 -5.73 6.99
N GLN A 115 -1.53 -5.59 7.91
CA GLN A 115 -0.87 -6.72 8.58
C GLN A 115 -0.89 -6.61 10.10
N THR A 116 -0.92 -7.74 10.81
CA THR A 116 -0.78 -7.75 12.28
C THR A 116 0.67 -7.59 12.70
N VAL A 117 0.90 -7.27 13.98
CA VAL A 117 2.25 -7.15 14.56
C VAL A 117 3.06 -8.45 14.38
N ASN A 118 2.44 -9.60 14.66
CA ASN A 118 3.08 -10.91 14.53
C ASN A 118 3.42 -11.25 13.07
N GLU A 119 2.54 -10.88 12.13
CA GLU A 119 2.82 -11.01 10.70
C GLU A 119 4.01 -10.15 10.29
N LEU A 120 4.08 -8.89 10.73
CA LEU A 120 5.18 -7.97 10.44
C LEU A 120 6.51 -8.49 11.01
N LEU A 121 6.52 -8.88 12.30
CA LEU A 121 7.69 -9.44 12.97
C LEU A 121 8.25 -10.68 12.24
N THR A 122 7.37 -11.60 11.84
CA THR A 122 7.78 -12.82 11.13
C THR A 122 8.32 -12.49 9.74
N ARG A 123 7.66 -11.58 9.01
CA ARG A 123 7.98 -11.26 7.61
C ARG A 123 9.21 -10.38 7.50
N SER A 124 9.53 -9.58 8.51
CA SER A 124 10.72 -8.71 8.54
C SER A 124 12.02 -9.46 8.83
N GLY A 125 11.99 -10.70 9.32
CA GLY A 125 13.18 -11.39 9.87
C GLY A 125 14.38 -11.55 8.92
N ARG A 126 14.21 -11.43 7.60
CA ARG A 126 15.32 -11.41 6.63
C ARG A 126 15.72 -9.99 6.16
N MET A 127 15.07 -8.97 6.68
CA MET A 127 15.19 -7.57 6.27
C MET A 127 15.69 -6.68 7.42
N HIS A 128 15.17 -6.90 8.63
CA HIS A 128 15.59 -6.23 9.86
C HIS A 128 15.33 -7.15 11.05
N ASP A 129 16.30 -7.23 11.96
CA ASP A 129 16.19 -8.02 13.17
C ASP A 129 15.47 -7.21 14.25
N PHE A 130 14.21 -7.54 14.51
CA PHE A 130 13.44 -6.97 15.59
C PHE A 130 13.53 -7.90 16.80
N GLU A 131 13.84 -7.34 17.98
CA GLU A 131 14.02 -8.12 19.21
C GLU A 131 12.71 -8.83 19.61
N ASP A 132 11.59 -8.12 19.51
CA ASP A 132 10.27 -8.62 19.87
C ASP A 132 9.13 -7.84 19.17
N ALA A 133 7.90 -8.23 19.49
CA ALA A 133 6.70 -7.57 19.01
C ALA A 133 6.54 -6.14 19.57
N GLU A 134 7.06 -5.83 20.76
CA GLU A 134 6.98 -4.50 21.36
C GLU A 134 7.80 -3.49 20.56
N GLN A 135 8.98 -3.88 20.07
CA GLN A 135 9.79 -3.05 19.20
C GLN A 135 9.08 -2.74 17.87
N VAL A 136 8.35 -3.71 17.30
CA VAL A 136 7.54 -3.49 16.09
C VAL A 136 6.41 -2.48 16.38
N VAL A 137 5.68 -2.65 17.48
CA VAL A 137 4.62 -1.71 17.91
C VAL A 137 5.21 -0.32 18.12
N HIS A 138 6.34 -0.19 18.81
CA HIS A 138 7.00 1.09 19.05
C HIS A 138 7.32 1.83 17.74
N GLN A 139 7.82 1.11 16.71
CA GLN A 139 8.09 1.74 15.43
C GLN A 139 6.80 2.09 14.66
N LEU A 140 5.75 1.27 14.74
CA LEU A 140 4.45 1.56 14.14
C LEU A 140 3.78 2.78 14.76
N GLU A 141 3.84 2.94 16.08
CA GLU A 141 3.31 4.11 16.78
C GLU A 141 4.01 5.40 16.32
N ARG A 142 5.33 5.37 16.13
CA ARG A 142 6.09 6.51 15.58
C ARG A 142 5.71 6.82 14.13
N LEU A 143 5.40 5.81 13.33
CA LEU A 143 4.89 6.00 11.97
C LEU A 143 3.48 6.60 11.98
N ILE A 144 2.60 6.12 12.87
CA ILE A 144 1.23 6.65 13.04
C ILE A 144 1.27 8.11 13.51
N ALA A 145 2.12 8.44 14.49
CA ALA A 145 2.27 9.80 15.00
C ALA A 145 2.74 10.80 13.93
N ARG A 146 3.34 10.31 12.85
CA ARG A 146 3.76 11.10 11.68
C ARG A 146 2.80 11.03 10.50
N GLY A 147 1.64 10.37 10.65
CA GLY A 147 0.67 10.19 9.56
C GLY A 147 1.16 9.29 8.43
N LEU A 148 2.11 8.38 8.68
CA LEU A 148 2.69 7.48 7.66
C LEU A 148 2.11 6.06 7.71
N ALA A 149 1.44 5.71 8.81
CA ALA A 149 0.74 4.45 9.00
C ALA A 149 -0.59 4.69 9.73
N VAL A 150 -1.50 3.74 9.64
CA VAL A 150 -2.82 3.78 10.28
C VAL A 150 -3.10 2.45 10.97
N LEU A 151 -3.61 2.52 12.20
CA LEU A 151 -4.18 1.37 12.90
C LEU A 151 -5.55 1.04 12.31
N VAL A 152 -5.70 -0.17 11.80
CA VAL A 152 -6.96 -0.72 11.31
C VAL A 152 -7.58 -1.55 12.43
N PRO A 153 -8.66 -1.08 13.07
CA PRO A 153 -9.25 -1.75 14.22
C PRO A 153 -9.75 -3.14 13.85
N ARG A 154 -9.61 -4.08 14.78
CA ARG A 154 -10.06 -5.46 14.60
C ARG A 154 -11.58 -5.58 14.39
N GLN A 155 -11.97 -6.56 13.57
CA GLN A 155 -13.35 -7.01 13.46
C GLN A 155 -13.80 -7.84 14.67
N ALA A 156 -15.12 -7.89 14.92
CA ALA A 156 -15.71 -8.81 15.87
C ALA A 156 -15.30 -10.26 15.53
N GLY A 157 -14.59 -10.92 16.46
CA GLY A 157 -14.09 -12.30 16.29
C GLY A 157 -12.62 -12.41 15.83
N GLN A 158 -11.94 -11.30 15.51
CA GLN A 158 -10.49 -11.27 15.31
C GLN A 158 -9.76 -10.93 16.62
N ARG A 159 -8.59 -11.53 16.81
CA ARG A 159 -7.82 -11.42 18.07
C ARG A 159 -6.83 -10.26 18.07
N GLU A 160 -6.39 -9.78 16.91
CA GLU A 160 -5.29 -8.83 16.78
C GLU A 160 -5.67 -7.66 15.87
N ASP A 161 -5.16 -6.47 16.21
CA ASP A 161 -5.25 -5.29 15.36
C ASP A 161 -4.31 -5.39 14.16
N ARG A 162 -4.62 -4.66 13.09
CA ARG A 162 -3.80 -4.59 11.88
C ARG A 162 -3.30 -3.18 11.67
N TYR A 163 -2.22 -3.05 10.92
CA TYR A 163 -1.62 -1.79 10.54
C TYR A 163 -1.52 -1.73 9.02
N THR A 164 -1.75 -0.56 8.43
CA THR A 164 -1.53 -0.28 7.01
C THR A 164 -0.76 1.03 6.84
N HIS A 165 -0.23 1.29 5.66
CA HIS A 165 0.42 2.57 5.36
C HIS A 165 -0.63 3.67 5.08
N ALA A 166 -0.23 4.93 5.27
CA ALA A 166 -1.05 6.11 4.99
C ALA A 166 -0.68 6.84 3.68
N LEU A 167 0.37 6.37 3.00
CA LEU A 167 0.97 7.05 1.83
C LEU A 167 0.23 6.84 0.48
N GLY A 168 -0.92 6.17 0.50
CA GLY A 168 -1.68 5.83 -0.71
C GLY A 168 -2.81 6.81 -1.00
N ASP A 169 -3.74 6.39 -1.86
CA ASP A 169 -4.99 7.12 -2.03
C ASP A 169 -5.82 7.04 -0.73
N PRO A 170 -6.25 8.18 -0.15
CA PRO A 170 -7.15 8.18 1.01
C PRO A 170 -8.41 7.34 0.80
N ALA A 171 -8.97 7.29 -0.41
CA ALA A 171 -10.14 6.48 -0.70
C ALA A 171 -9.87 4.97 -0.55
N ASP A 172 -8.65 4.52 -0.90
CA ASP A 172 -8.24 3.11 -0.70
C ASP A 172 -8.06 2.80 0.79
N ILE A 173 -7.52 3.75 1.57
CA ILE A 173 -7.36 3.61 3.02
C ILE A 173 -8.74 3.59 3.70
N GLU A 174 -9.65 4.46 3.30
CA GLU A 174 -11.03 4.48 3.78
C GLU A 174 -11.75 3.18 3.41
N ALA A 175 -11.56 2.66 2.19
CA ALA A 175 -12.12 1.37 1.79
C ALA A 175 -11.57 0.22 2.64
N ILE A 176 -10.28 0.22 2.98
CA ILE A 176 -9.67 -0.74 3.90
C ILE A 176 -10.30 -0.65 5.29
N LEU A 177 -10.49 0.56 5.81
CA LEU A 177 -11.11 0.78 7.11
C LEU A 177 -12.59 0.37 7.11
N ALA A 178 -13.34 0.71 6.06
CA ALA A 178 -14.76 0.40 5.92
C ALA A 178 -15.02 -1.10 5.71
N ALA A 179 -14.23 -1.76 4.86
CA ALA A 179 -14.29 -3.22 4.67
C ALA A 179 -14.01 -4.00 5.95
N ARG A 180 -13.35 -3.36 6.93
CA ARG A 180 -13.05 -3.93 8.25
C ARG A 180 -14.04 -3.46 9.32
N GLY A 181 -14.63 -2.27 9.21
CA GLY A 181 -15.65 -1.77 10.13
C GLY A 181 -17.00 -2.48 10.01
N ASN A 182 -17.31 -3.05 8.83
CA ASN A 182 -18.52 -3.85 8.67
C ASN A 182 -18.33 -5.26 9.24
N PRO A 183 -19.17 -5.71 10.19
CA PRO A 183 -19.19 -7.11 10.57
C PRO A 183 -19.65 -7.90 9.35
N VAL A 184 -18.74 -8.68 8.77
CA VAL A 184 -19.15 -9.78 7.90
C VAL A 184 -19.86 -10.76 8.80
N GLU A 185 -21.19 -10.68 8.86
CA GLU A 185 -21.99 -11.76 9.41
C GLU A 185 -21.51 -13.04 8.70
N ARG A 186 -20.90 -13.94 9.48
CA ARG A 186 -20.63 -15.31 9.03
C ARG A 186 -21.97 -16.05 8.99
N GLY A 187 -22.82 -15.63 8.06
CA GLY A 187 -23.93 -16.39 7.51
C GLY A 187 -23.48 -16.92 6.16
N THR A 188 -23.54 -18.23 6.00
CA THR A 188 -23.42 -18.98 4.75
C THR A 188 -23.90 -18.20 3.51
N GLY A 189 -22.98 -17.89 2.59
CA GLY A 189 -23.23 -17.75 1.15
C GLY A 189 -24.58 -17.21 0.67
N GLY A 190 -25.09 -16.12 1.24
CA GLY A 190 -26.29 -15.45 0.76
C GLY A 190 -25.97 -13.98 0.55
N VAL A 191 -25.98 -13.52 -0.71
CA VAL A 191 -26.29 -12.11 -0.97
C VAL A 191 -27.62 -11.86 -0.25
N SER A 192 -27.68 -10.91 0.68
CA SER A 192 -28.92 -10.62 1.40
C SER A 192 -30.02 -10.31 0.38
N ALA A 193 -31.19 -10.92 0.53
CA ALA A 193 -32.31 -10.71 -0.40
C ALA A 193 -32.65 -9.22 -0.53
N GLU A 194 -32.51 -8.46 0.56
CA GLU A 194 -32.64 -7.00 0.59
C GLU A 194 -31.63 -6.29 -0.31
N ARG A 195 -30.39 -6.79 -0.40
CA ARG A 195 -29.37 -6.22 -1.28
C ARG A 195 -29.62 -6.55 -2.75
N ILE A 196 -30.20 -7.73 -3.03
CA ILE A 196 -30.66 -8.09 -4.38
C ILE A 196 -31.81 -7.17 -4.79
N GLU A 197 -32.83 -7.02 -3.95
CA GLU A 197 -33.98 -6.14 -4.22
C GLU A 197 -33.58 -4.68 -4.40
N GLU A 198 -32.66 -4.17 -3.58
CA GLU A 198 -32.14 -2.79 -3.72
C GLU A 198 -31.38 -2.61 -5.04
N LEU A 199 -30.59 -3.60 -5.45
CA LEU A 199 -29.84 -3.57 -6.70
C LEU A 199 -30.76 -3.71 -7.92
N GLU A 200 -31.77 -4.57 -7.86
CA GLU A 200 -32.78 -4.72 -8.91
C GLU A 200 -33.58 -3.43 -9.11
N ALA A 201 -34.05 -2.81 -8.02
CA ALA A 201 -34.75 -1.53 -8.08
C ALA A 201 -33.87 -0.42 -8.70
N ARG A 202 -32.57 -0.44 -8.40
CA ARG A 202 -31.62 0.53 -8.93
C ARG A 202 -31.28 0.29 -10.40
N ILE A 203 -31.26 -0.96 -10.85
CA ILE A 203 -31.11 -1.33 -12.26
C ILE A 203 -32.33 -0.86 -13.05
N THR A 204 -33.55 -1.16 -12.58
CA THR A 204 -34.78 -0.71 -13.26
C THR A 204 -34.83 0.81 -13.39
N ALA A 205 -34.49 1.55 -12.33
CA ALA A 205 -34.48 3.01 -12.37
C ALA A 205 -33.40 3.60 -13.31
N LEU A 206 -32.26 2.90 -13.48
CA LEU A 206 -31.21 3.30 -14.41
C LEU A 206 -31.57 2.97 -15.86
N GLU A 207 -32.19 1.82 -16.11
CA GLU A 207 -32.69 1.42 -17.43
C GLU A 207 -33.79 2.38 -17.92
N GLU A 208 -34.72 2.80 -17.05
CA GLU A 208 -35.74 3.80 -17.39
C GLU A 208 -35.12 5.16 -17.75
N ARG A 209 -34.10 5.61 -17.01
CA ARG A 209 -33.38 6.85 -17.32
C ARG A 209 -32.60 6.76 -18.62
N LEU A 210 -31.99 5.62 -18.91
CA LEU A 210 -31.26 5.39 -20.15
C LEU A 210 -32.23 5.43 -21.34
N ALA A 211 -33.38 4.75 -21.24
CA ALA A 211 -34.41 4.74 -22.27
C ALA A 211 -34.98 6.14 -22.54
N GLN A 212 -35.12 6.97 -21.52
CA GLN A 212 -35.55 8.38 -21.67
C GLN A 212 -34.51 9.25 -22.37
N LEU A 213 -33.21 8.99 -22.12
CA LEU A 213 -32.12 9.72 -22.76
C LEU A 213 -31.86 9.27 -24.21
N GLU A 214 -32.11 8.00 -24.53
CA GLU A 214 -31.96 7.46 -25.89
C GLU A 214 -33.14 7.81 -26.82
N GLN A 215 -34.28 8.24 -26.27
CA GLN A 215 -35.45 8.70 -27.03
C GLN A 215 -35.52 10.22 -27.22
N ALA A 216 -34.57 10.98 -26.63
CA ALA A 216 -34.43 12.43 -26.79
C ALA A 216 -33.35 12.78 -27.84
#